data_AF-A0A1W9R432-F1
#
_entry.id   AF-A0A1W9R432-F1
#
_cell.length_a   1.000
_cell.length_b   1.000
_cell.length_c   1.000
_cell.angle_alpha   90.00
_cell.angle_beta   90.00
_cell.angle_gamma   90.00
#
_symmetry.space_group_name_H-M   'P 1'
#
loop_
_entity.id
_entity.type
_entity.pdbx_description
1 polymer ?
#
loop_
_entity_poly.entity_id
_entity_poly.type
_entity_poly.pdbx_seq_one_letter_code
_entity_poly.pdbx_strand_id
1 'polypeptide(L)'
;MEEQIKKQLPLFTKISLIVNILLFGITGIVYLVNGNNIIGIILLCAGLTNIFWALFSFNTKNIYFAILNFLFATVALIVGVDYQFAENKYMAIVWIAIMLVYLIVGFVVVIKLKKQKTI
;
A
#
# COMPACT_ATOMS: atom_id res chain seq x y z
N MET A 1 -17.00 23.78 -24.26
CA MET A 1 -16.99 22.32 -24.15
C MET A 1 -15.65 21.95 -23.55
N GLU A 2 -15.53 22.08 -22.23
CA GLU A 2 -14.29 21.83 -21.52
C GLU A 2 -13.99 20.33 -21.58
N GLU A 3 -12.94 19.96 -22.30
CA GLU A 3 -12.35 18.63 -22.21
C GLU A 3 -11.96 18.41 -20.75
N GLN A 4 -12.83 17.73 -20.02
CA GLN A 4 -12.45 16.96 -18.84
C GLN A 4 -11.46 15.89 -19.32
N ILE A 5 -10.19 16.27 -19.39
CA ILE A 5 -9.09 15.33 -19.48
C ILE A 5 -9.15 14.52 -18.18
N LYS A 6 -9.94 13.44 -18.20
CA LYS A 6 -9.85 12.36 -17.23
C LYS A 6 -8.38 11.95 -17.28
N LYS A 7 -7.59 12.41 -16.31
CA LYS A 7 -6.23 11.96 -16.08
C LYS A 7 -6.34 10.47 -15.76
N GLN A 8 -6.36 9.65 -16.79
CA GLN A 8 -6.42 8.21 -16.64
C GLN A 8 -5.17 7.82 -15.88
N LEU A 9 -5.35 7.11 -14.77
CA LEU A 9 -4.23 6.54 -14.03
C LEU A 9 -3.39 5.70 -15.01
N PRO A 10 -2.05 5.86 -15.01
CA PRO A 10 -1.16 5.07 -15.86
C PRO A 10 -1.47 3.58 -15.70
N LEU A 11 -1.41 2.82 -16.79
CA LEU A 11 -1.69 1.37 -16.79
C LEU A 11 -0.91 0.65 -15.68
N PHE A 12 0.35 1.03 -15.49
CA PHE A 12 1.22 0.53 -14.44
C PHE A 12 0.67 0.75 -13.02
N THR A 13 0.10 1.93 -12.76
CA THR A 13 -0.52 2.25 -11.47
C THR A 13 -1.77 1.41 -11.24
N LYS A 14 -2.58 1.15 -12.28
CA LYS A 14 -3.74 0.27 -12.17
C LYS A 14 -3.33 -1.17 -11.83
N ILE A 15 -2.32 -1.70 -12.52
CA ILE A 15 -1.81 -3.05 -12.28
C ILE A 15 -1.25 -3.17 -10.86
N SER A 16 -0.37 -2.24 -10.46
CA SER A 16 0.21 -2.22 -9.10
C SER A 16 -0.87 -2.18 -8.02
N LEU A 17 -1.95 -1.44 -8.26
CA LEU A 17 -3.02 -1.29 -7.32
C LEU A 17 -3.90 -2.55 -7.23
N ILE A 18 -4.23 -3.18 -8.36
CA ILE A 18 -4.91 -4.49 -8.38
C ILE A 18 -4.07 -5.55 -7.65
N VAL A 19 -2.76 -5.61 -7.93
CA VAL A 19 -1.84 -6.54 -7.27
C VAL A 19 -1.80 -6.30 -5.76
N ASN A 20 -1.75 -5.04 -5.31
CA ASN A 20 -1.83 -4.71 -3.89
C ASN A 20 -3.15 -5.16 -3.27
N ILE A 21 -4.29 -4.86 -3.90
CA ILE A 21 -5.59 -5.28 -3.36
C ILE A 21 -5.65 -6.80 -3.20
N LEU A 22 -5.21 -7.55 -4.21
CA LEU A 22 -5.19 -9.01 -4.15
C LEU A 22 -4.26 -9.52 -3.05
N LEU A 23 -3.06 -8.94 -2.93
CA LEU A 23 -2.10 -9.37 -1.93
C LEU A 23 -2.61 -9.12 -0.51
N PHE A 24 -3.07 -7.90 -0.22
CA PHE A 24 -3.62 -7.52 1.08
C PHE A 24 -4.93 -8.27 1.36
N GLY A 25 -5.78 -8.45 0.35
CA GLY A 25 -7.05 -9.17 0.44
C GLY A 25 -6.87 -10.64 0.78
N ILE A 26 -6.08 -11.36 -0.02
CA ILE A 26 -5.81 -12.80 0.18
C ILE A 26 -5.13 -13.02 1.53
N THR A 27 -4.11 -12.21 1.84
CA THR A 27 -3.40 -12.33 3.13
C THR A 27 -4.33 -12.01 4.29
N GLY A 28 -5.18 -10.98 4.17
CA GLY A 28 -6.19 -10.66 5.19
C GLY A 28 -7.14 -11.82 5.47
N ILE A 29 -7.61 -12.51 4.42
CA ILE A 29 -8.44 -13.72 4.56
C ILE A 29 -7.68 -14.84 5.26
N VAL A 30 -6.41 -15.08 4.90
CA VAL A 30 -5.57 -16.09 5.57
C VAL A 30 -5.47 -15.82 7.07
N TYR A 31 -5.25 -14.56 7.46
CA TYR A 31 -5.21 -14.18 8.87
C TYR A 31 -6.55 -14.36 9.59
N LEU A 32 -7.67 -14.06 8.92
CA LEU A 32 -9.00 -14.32 9.49
C LEU A 32 -9.26 -15.81 9.69
N VAL A 33 -8.90 -16.65 8.72
CA VAL A 33 -9.08 -18.10 8.79
C VAL A 33 -8.21 -18.71 9.89
N ASN A 34 -7.01 -18.18 10.11
CA ASN A 34 -6.09 -18.62 11.15
C ASN A 34 -6.40 -18.06 12.56
N GLY A 35 -7.52 -17.33 12.72
CA GLY A 35 -7.96 -16.79 14.01
C GLY A 35 -7.30 -15.46 14.41
N ASN A 36 -6.37 -14.94 13.62
CA ASN A 36 -5.73 -13.65 13.82
C ASN A 36 -6.59 -12.50 13.24
N ASN A 37 -7.80 -12.38 13.79
CA ASN A 37 -8.86 -11.54 13.24
C ASN A 37 -8.47 -10.06 13.12
N ILE A 38 -7.69 -9.52 14.08
CA ILE A 38 -7.28 -8.11 14.08
C ILE A 38 -6.38 -7.79 12.88
N ILE A 39 -5.35 -8.61 12.65
CA ILE A 39 -4.41 -8.42 11.54
C ILE A 39 -5.13 -8.62 10.21
N GLY A 40 -6.02 -9.62 10.14
CA GLY A 40 -6.85 -9.87 8.97
C GLY A 40 -7.73 -8.68 8.60
N ILE A 41 -8.42 -8.08 9.58
CA ILE A 41 -9.24 -6.88 9.38
C ILE A 41 -8.39 -5.70 8.92
N ILE A 42 -7.22 -5.46 9.54
CA ILE A 42 -6.30 -4.38 9.16
C ILE A 42 -5.86 -4.52 7.70
N LEU A 43 -5.52 -5.74 7.26
CA LEU A 43 -5.12 -6.02 5.89
C LEU A 43 -6.27 -5.80 4.89
N LEU A 44 -7.49 -6.23 5.23
CA LEU A 44 -8.67 -5.96 4.41
C LEU A 44 -8.96 -4.46 4.31
N CYS A 45 -8.89 -3.72 5.41
CA CYS A 45 -9.05 -2.27 5.42
C CYS A 45 -7.96 -1.56 4.58
N ALA A 46 -6.71 -2.04 4.63
CA ALA A 46 -5.62 -1.53 3.79
C ALA A 46 -5.89 -1.78 2.29
N GLY A 47 -6.38 -2.97 1.93
CA GLY A 47 -6.81 -3.28 0.57
C GLY A 47 -7.96 -2.38 0.08
N LEU A 48 -8.98 -2.18 0.92
CA LEU A 48 -10.10 -1.27 0.63
C LEU A 48 -9.64 0.18 0.48
N THR A 49 -8.71 0.64 1.32
CA THR A 49 -8.16 1.99 1.23
C THR A 49 -7.46 2.20 -0.12
N ASN A 50 -6.74 1.20 -0.62
CA ASN A 50 -6.15 1.23 -1.97
C ASN A 50 -7.22 1.30 -3.08
N ILE A 51 -8.33 0.56 -2.96
CA ILE A 51 -9.48 0.63 -3.90
C ILE A 51 -10.06 2.05 -3.93
N PHE A 52 -10.36 2.61 -2.75
CA PHE A 52 -10.87 3.98 -2.63
C PHE A 52 -9.91 4.97 -3.29
N TRP A 53 -8.61 4.82 -3.03
CA TRP A 53 -7.60 5.67 -3.64
C TRP A 53 -7.55 5.59 -5.18
N ALA A 54 -7.71 4.40 -5.77
CA ALA A 54 -7.84 4.23 -7.21
C ALA A 54 -9.09 4.89 -7.78
N LEU A 55 -10.25 4.65 -7.15
CA LEU A 55 -11.54 5.12 -7.64
C LEU A 55 -11.60 6.65 -7.66
N PHE A 56 -11.06 7.30 -6.63
CA PHE A 56 -11.07 8.75 -6.51
C PHE A 56 -9.87 9.44 -7.17
N SER A 57 -8.97 8.67 -7.81
CA SER A 57 -7.73 9.19 -8.44
C SER A 57 -7.02 10.21 -7.54
N PHE A 58 -6.88 9.89 -6.26
CA PHE A 58 -6.25 10.80 -5.30
C PHE A 58 -4.86 11.17 -5.81
N ASN A 59 -4.56 12.46 -5.76
CA ASN A 59 -3.32 12.99 -6.29
C ASN A 59 -2.14 12.40 -5.47
N THR A 60 -1.28 11.62 -6.12
CA THR A 60 -0.10 10.96 -5.52
C THR A 60 0.99 11.94 -5.03
N LYS A 61 0.73 13.25 -5.17
CA LYS A 61 1.60 14.35 -4.73
C LYS A 61 1.00 15.06 -3.51
N ASN A 62 0.56 14.34 -2.48
CA ASN A 62 0.11 14.94 -1.23
C ASN A 62 0.75 14.27 -0.01
N ILE A 63 0.72 14.97 1.13
CA ILE A 63 1.28 14.47 2.39
C ILE A 63 0.55 13.22 2.89
N TYR A 64 -0.77 13.13 2.66
CA TYR A 64 -1.59 11.98 3.06
C TYR A 64 -1.14 10.68 2.37
N PHE A 65 -0.67 10.76 1.12
CA PHE A 65 -0.11 9.63 0.40
C PHE A 65 1.16 9.12 1.06
N ALA A 66 2.05 10.03 1.44
CA ALA A 66 3.28 9.65 2.13
C ALA A 66 2.96 8.96 3.46
N ILE A 67 2.08 9.54 4.27
CA ILE A 67 1.63 8.97 5.54
C ILE A 67 1.04 7.56 5.33
N LEU A 68 0.21 7.40 4.30
CA LEU A 68 -0.40 6.10 4.00
C LEU A 68 0.63 5.06 3.56
N ASN A 69 1.65 5.45 2.78
CA ASN A 69 2.76 4.57 2.44
C ASN A 69 3.54 4.14 3.69
N PHE A 70 3.78 5.05 4.64
CA PHE A 70 4.40 4.67 5.92
C PHE A 70 3.51 3.72 6.73
N LEU A 71 2.20 3.94 6.75
CA LEU A 71 1.26 3.03 7.41
C LEU A 71 1.31 1.63 6.79
N PHE A 72 1.27 1.53 5.45
CA PHE A 72 1.36 0.27 4.73
C PHE A 72 2.72 -0.41 4.90
N ALA A 73 3.81 0.35 4.99
CA ALA A 73 5.12 -0.18 5.34
C ALA A 73 5.13 -0.83 6.73
N THR A 74 4.53 -0.20 7.73
CA THR A 74 4.41 -0.76 9.08
C THR A 74 3.58 -2.05 9.09
N VAL A 75 2.44 -2.08 8.40
CA VAL A 75 1.61 -3.29 8.27
C VAL A 75 2.38 -4.40 7.57
N ALA A 76 3.08 -4.08 6.47
CA ALA A 76 3.89 -5.05 5.75
C ALA A 76 5.03 -5.60 6.60
N LEU A 77 5.64 -4.78 7.47
CA LEU A 77 6.65 -5.25 8.43
C LEU A 77 6.06 -6.22 9.45
N ILE A 78 4.91 -5.89 10.05
CA ILE A 78 4.24 -6.75 11.03
C ILE A 78 3.95 -8.12 10.41
N VAL A 79 3.40 -8.15 9.20
CA VAL A 79 3.10 -9.39 8.48
C VAL A 79 4.37 -10.15 8.09
N GLY A 80 5.40 -9.44 7.63
CA GLY A 80 6.68 -10.07 7.30
C GLY A 80 7.36 -10.72 8.50
N VAL A 81 7.30 -10.07 9.67
CA VAL A 81 7.79 -10.61 10.93
C VAL A 81 6.97 -11.82 11.38
N ASP A 82 5.64 -11.77 11.26
CA ASP A 82 4.78 -12.90 11.61
C ASP A 82 5.04 -14.13 10.72
N TYR A 83 5.22 -13.94 9.40
CA TYR A 83 5.63 -15.03 8.50
C TYR A 83 7.02 -15.57 8.79
N GLN A 84 7.94 -14.74 9.30
CA GLN A 84 9.27 -15.18 9.74
C GLN A 84 9.15 -16.12 10.95
N PHE A 85 8.26 -15.83 11.88
CA PHE A 85 7.99 -16.70 13.04
C PHE A 85 7.22 -17.98 12.66
N ALA A 86 6.36 -17.92 11.65
CA ALA A 86 5.67 -19.09 11.10
C ALA A 86 6.54 -19.98 10.19
N GLU A 87 7.86 -19.79 10.20
CA GLU A 87 8.86 -20.49 9.36
C GLU A 87 8.65 -20.38 7.84
N ASN A 88 7.76 -19.49 7.38
CA ASN A 88 7.51 -19.26 5.97
C ASN A 88 8.43 -18.15 5.43
N LYS A 89 9.71 -18.49 5.28
CA LYS A 89 10.79 -17.58 4.90
C LYS A 89 10.54 -16.84 3.58
N TYR A 90 9.90 -17.48 2.61
CA TYR A 90 9.61 -16.86 1.32
C TYR A 90 8.61 -15.71 1.45
N MET A 91 7.51 -15.94 2.18
CA MET A 91 6.51 -14.89 2.42
C MET A 91 7.07 -13.77 3.29
N ALA A 92 7.91 -14.09 4.28
CA ALA A 92 8.59 -13.09 5.09
C ALA A 92 9.45 -12.14 4.21
N ILE A 93 10.25 -12.68 3.30
CA ILE A 93 11.09 -11.89 2.37
C ILE A 93 10.23 -11.01 1.45
N VAL A 94 9.14 -11.56 0.90
CA VAL A 94 8.23 -10.80 0.02
C VAL A 94 7.62 -9.61 0.78
N TRP A 95 7.12 -9.82 1.99
CA TRP A 95 6.52 -8.76 2.79
C TRP A 95 7.53 -7.70 3.25
N ILE A 96 8.76 -8.12 3.59
CA ILE A 96 9.86 -7.18 3.88
C ILE A 96 10.23 -6.36 2.64
N ALA A 97 10.32 -6.99 1.46
CA ALA A 97 10.59 -6.26 0.22
C ALA A 97 9.50 -5.23 -0.11
N ILE A 98 8.23 -5.59 0.10
CA ILE A 98 7.09 -4.69 -0.08
C ILE A 98 7.14 -3.53 0.91
N MET A 99 7.47 -3.79 2.17
CA MET A 99 7.70 -2.75 3.16
C MET A 99 8.75 -1.73 2.69
N LEU A 100 9.88 -2.20 2.17
CA LEU A 100 10.94 -1.33 1.66
C LEU A 100 10.47 -0.47 0.48
N VAL A 101 9.69 -1.05 -0.44
CA VAL A 101 9.10 -0.29 -1.55
C VAL A 101 8.20 0.83 -1.04
N TYR A 102 7.33 0.55 -0.07
CA TYR A 102 6.46 1.56 0.52
C TYR A 102 7.25 2.67 1.23
N LEU A 103 8.31 2.33 1.96
CA LEU A 103 9.19 3.33 2.58
C LEU A 103 9.85 4.24 1.53
N ILE A 104 10.41 3.64 0.47
CA ILE A 104 11.08 4.41 -0.61
C ILE A 104 10.09 5.35 -1.28
N VAL A 105 8.89 4.85 -1.65
CA VAL A 105 7.85 5.66 -2.29
C VAL A 105 7.41 6.80 -1.36
N GLY A 106 7.10 6.50 -0.10
CA GLY A 106 6.73 7.51 0.90
C GLY A 106 7.79 8.58 1.06
N PHE A 107 9.06 8.18 1.17
CA PHE A 107 10.19 9.10 1.32
C PHE A 107 10.40 10.00 0.10
N VAL A 108 10.33 9.44 -1.11
CA VAL A 108 10.42 10.21 -2.36
C VAL A 108 9.31 11.25 -2.46
N VAL A 109 8.09 10.91 -2.04
CA VAL A 109 6.96 11.84 -2.01
C VAL A 109 7.23 12.99 -1.03
N VAL A 110 7.71 12.70 0.18
CA VAL A 110 8.06 13.73 1.18
C VAL A 110 9.13 14.68 0.64
N ILE A 111 10.20 14.17 0.02
CA ILE A 111 11.25 15.01 -0.58
C ILE A 111 10.68 15.93 -1.66
N LYS A 112 9.84 15.40 -2.56
CA LYS A 112 9.22 16.19 -3.63
C LYS A 112 8.32 17.29 -3.07
N LEU A 113 7.53 16.99 -2.04
CA LEU A 113 6.67 17.97 -1.37
C LEU A 113 7.49 19.07 -0.69
N LYS A 114 8.62 18.74 -0.06
CA LYS A 114 9.51 19.72 0.56
C LYS A 114 10.11 20.67 -0.49
N LYS A 115 10.57 20.14 -1.63
CA LYS A 115 11.07 20.95 -2.75
C LYS A 115 10.01 21.91 -3.32
N GLN A 116 8.76 21.48 -3.44
CA GLN A 116 7.67 22.32 -3.96
C GLN A 116 7.27 23.47 -3.02
N LYS A 117 7.51 23.36 -1.71
CA LYS A 117 7.27 24.45 -0.75
C LYS A 117 8.38 25.51 -0.70
N THR A 118 9.52 25.27 -1.36
CA THR A 118 10.71 26.13 -1.29
C THR A 118 10.89 26.99 -2.56
N ILE A 119 9.89 27.02 -3.43
CA ILE A 119 9.78 27.87 -4.63
C ILE A 119 8.52 28.71 -4.45
#